data_AF-G0NHW0-F1
#
_entry.id   AF-G0NHW0-F1
#
_cell.length_a   1.000
_cell.length_b   1.000
_cell.length_c   1.000
_cell.angle_alpha   90.00
_cell.angle_beta   90.00
_cell.angle_gamma   90.00
#
_symmetry.space_group_name_H-M   'P 1'
#
loop_
_entity.id
_entity.type
_entity.pdbx_description
1 polymer ?
#
loop_
_entity_poly.entity_id
_entity_poly.type
_entity_poly.pdbx_seq_one_letter_code
_entity_poly.pdbx_strand_id
1 'polypeptide(L)'
;MTFRDTYESILNAYIARDDQEYFKCDSKGFNADFTNTRAGYYAKSEEDMKKELDEFRNFPGAFERFGQEGRAYNLKPVLARTLNQQNNPNSIVFYRQDAFNTVMSQVPFPLKDSDAENVILYILNVYLNYKEMKLQGECQIIEACLADYLSLKEALVKAEKLRSFKITRQNSNIDKVIKQIVEFLKSVSTSIDISLVESKLRRFENVYKFKKCYQMWQIVLNNSIAFIKEIDAFIKARPYYFCLNNYKTPASYRPQLRIFVEEHFEFFLISEILRELEQRKLDGGEFENSLKESLAKDELATISCQKVKLGWESFINEDFKENKILDCPMFMDVDEVERVRTLIIQKVDERYGASLANVEEIRPIGNEGFDYAYLKNQIDELGLDRYDVIMMTSLMVYQHIRYNREGTLTMHDLYDAMEQCQILAYMDDLEMRSKWLDNQEALNRPPLNYFDMSGCFIDPENMPKKSASIFNRTFAQ
;
A
#
# COMPACT_ATOMS: atom_id res chain seq x y z
N MET A 1 -19.83 -18.38 -6.60
CA MET A 1 -20.25 -18.12 -5.21
C MET A 1 -19.15 -18.57 -4.26
N THR A 2 -18.44 -17.60 -3.67
CA THR A 2 -17.16 -17.76 -3.00
C THR A 2 -17.22 -17.56 -1.48
N PHE A 3 -16.57 -18.44 -0.71
CA PHE A 3 -15.77 -18.02 0.45
C PHE A 3 -14.60 -17.17 -0.06
N ARG A 4 -14.74 -15.85 0.20
CA ARG A 4 -13.76 -14.75 0.32
C ARG A 4 -12.67 -14.62 -0.77
N ASP A 5 -12.99 -14.24 -2.00
CA ASP A 5 -12.69 -12.89 -2.52
C ASP A 5 -13.60 -11.77 -1.95
N THR A 6 -13.79 -11.72 -0.64
CA THR A 6 -14.54 -10.63 0.00
C THR A 6 -13.51 -9.54 0.23
N TYR A 7 -13.76 -8.37 -0.34
CA TYR A 7 -13.05 -7.17 0.08
C TYR A 7 -13.63 -6.63 1.39
N GLU A 8 -14.58 -7.34 2.03
CA GLU A 8 -15.39 -6.83 3.14
C GLU A 8 -14.55 -6.21 4.26
N SER A 9 -13.49 -6.88 4.73
CA SER A 9 -12.66 -6.32 5.81
C SER A 9 -11.88 -5.07 5.39
N ILE A 10 -11.37 -5.07 4.15
CA ILE A 10 -10.60 -3.98 3.57
C ILE A 10 -11.52 -2.80 3.26
N LEU A 11 -12.68 -3.08 2.67
CA LEU A 11 -13.70 -2.13 2.27
C LEU A 11 -14.27 -1.43 3.50
N ASN A 12 -14.58 -2.17 4.57
CA ASN A 12 -15.02 -1.57 5.84
C ASN A 12 -13.95 -0.70 6.51
N ALA A 13 -12.68 -0.93 6.23
CA ALA A 13 -11.57 -0.11 6.73
C ALA A 13 -11.25 1.09 5.83
N TYR A 14 -11.49 0.98 4.52
CA TYR A 14 -11.22 2.03 3.54
C TYR A 14 -12.39 3.01 3.39
N ILE A 15 -13.62 2.52 3.45
CA ILE A 15 -14.85 3.30 3.29
C ILE A 15 -15.26 3.90 4.65
N ALA A 16 -15.56 5.20 4.65
CA ALA A 16 -16.10 5.87 5.83
C ALA A 16 -17.40 5.19 6.29
N ARG A 17 -17.62 5.12 7.61
CA ARG A 17 -18.73 4.34 8.19
C ARG A 17 -20.09 4.70 7.58
N ASP A 18 -20.34 5.99 7.35
CA ASP A 18 -21.62 6.48 6.84
C ASP A 18 -21.87 6.10 5.36
N ASP A 19 -20.81 5.75 4.63
CA ASP A 19 -20.88 5.37 3.20
C ASP A 19 -20.94 3.86 2.98
N GLN A 20 -20.79 3.05 4.03
CA GLN A 20 -20.71 1.59 3.90
C GLN A 20 -22.01 0.98 3.34
N GLU A 21 -23.16 1.62 3.54
CA GLU A 21 -24.45 1.12 3.05
C GLU A 21 -24.56 1.10 1.51
N TYR A 22 -23.77 1.92 0.81
CA TYR A 22 -23.73 1.95 -0.65
C TYR A 22 -23.01 0.75 -1.26
N PHE A 23 -22.25 -0.01 -0.46
CA PHE A 23 -21.49 -1.16 -0.89
C PHE A 23 -22.13 -2.46 -0.39
N LYS A 24 -22.67 -3.25 -1.33
CA LYS A 24 -23.27 -4.55 -1.02
C LYS A 24 -22.27 -5.65 -1.29
N CYS A 25 -21.67 -6.21 -0.23
CA CYS A 25 -20.79 -7.36 -0.35
C CYS A 25 -21.54 -8.59 -0.86
N ASP A 26 -20.97 -9.28 -1.83
CA ASP A 26 -21.54 -10.48 -2.40
C ASP A 26 -20.45 -11.53 -2.70
N SER A 27 -20.88 -12.62 -3.33
CA SER A 27 -19.99 -13.73 -3.65
C SER A 27 -19.02 -13.50 -4.82
N LYS A 28 -18.96 -12.27 -5.34
CA LYS A 28 -18.01 -11.79 -6.35
C LYS A 28 -17.14 -10.63 -5.82
N GLY A 29 -17.35 -10.23 -4.56
CA GLY A 29 -16.67 -9.11 -3.90
C GLY A 29 -17.68 -8.15 -3.32
N PHE A 30 -18.02 -7.12 -4.09
CA PHE A 30 -19.00 -6.11 -3.73
C PHE A 30 -19.64 -5.53 -4.98
N ASN A 31 -20.82 -4.93 -4.83
CA ASN A 31 -21.49 -4.16 -5.86
C ASN A 31 -21.92 -2.81 -5.29
N ALA A 32 -21.76 -1.76 -6.08
CA ALA A 32 -22.16 -0.40 -5.73
C ALA A 32 -22.56 0.38 -7.00
N ASP A 33 -23.38 1.42 -6.84
CA ASP A 33 -23.72 2.35 -7.91
C ASP A 33 -22.79 3.58 -7.86
N PHE A 34 -21.68 3.48 -8.58
CA PHE A 34 -20.65 4.53 -8.65
C PHE A 34 -21.10 5.78 -9.41
N THR A 35 -22.26 5.74 -10.09
CA THR A 35 -22.76 6.85 -10.91
C THR A 35 -23.76 7.71 -10.16
N ASN A 36 -24.60 7.09 -9.32
CA ASN A 36 -25.73 7.78 -8.68
C ASN A 36 -25.67 7.78 -7.15
N THR A 37 -24.62 7.24 -6.53
CA THR A 37 -24.47 7.24 -5.07
C THR A 37 -23.09 7.72 -4.64
N ARG A 38 -22.90 7.95 -3.34
CA ARG A 38 -21.61 8.32 -2.74
C ARG A 38 -20.53 7.26 -2.88
N ALA A 39 -20.86 6.05 -3.37
CA ALA A 39 -19.84 5.12 -3.83
C ALA A 39 -18.90 5.73 -4.89
N GLY A 40 -19.42 6.66 -5.71
CA GLY A 40 -18.64 7.41 -6.70
C GLY A 40 -17.53 8.29 -6.11
N TYR A 41 -17.58 8.62 -4.81
CA TYR A 41 -16.47 9.31 -4.12
C TYR A 41 -15.20 8.46 -4.15
N TYR A 42 -15.34 7.15 -3.91
CA TYR A 42 -14.21 6.24 -3.70
C TYR A 42 -13.62 5.69 -5.00
N ALA A 43 -14.42 5.55 -6.06
CA ALA A 43 -13.96 5.00 -7.33
C ALA A 43 -14.93 5.29 -8.48
N LYS A 44 -14.47 5.11 -9.72
CA LYS A 44 -15.28 5.28 -10.94
C LYS A 44 -16.09 4.04 -11.32
N SER A 45 -15.61 2.86 -10.94
CA SER A 45 -16.25 1.58 -11.25
C SER A 45 -15.86 0.52 -10.22
N GLU A 46 -16.47 -0.67 -10.33
CA GLU A 46 -16.13 -1.80 -9.47
C GLU A 46 -14.67 -2.25 -9.67
N GLU A 47 -14.16 -2.24 -10.90
CA GLU A 47 -12.76 -2.56 -11.21
C GLU A 47 -11.79 -1.51 -10.65
N ASP A 48 -12.14 -0.24 -10.75
CA ASP A 48 -11.35 0.87 -10.20
C ASP A 48 -11.29 0.77 -8.67
N MET A 49 -12.43 0.50 -8.03
CA MET A 49 -12.52 0.29 -6.59
C MET A 49 -11.66 -0.90 -6.13
N LYS A 50 -11.66 -2.01 -6.89
CA LYS A 50 -10.81 -3.17 -6.57
C LYS A 50 -9.33 -2.80 -6.63
N LYS A 51 -8.92 -1.94 -7.57
CA LYS A 51 -7.56 -1.44 -7.69
C LYS A 51 -7.20 -0.55 -6.49
N GLU A 52 -8.07 0.38 -6.11
CA GLU A 52 -7.88 1.23 -4.93
C GLU A 52 -7.73 0.39 -3.65
N LEU A 53 -8.58 -0.63 -3.47
CA LEU A 53 -8.50 -1.53 -2.32
C LEU A 53 -7.23 -2.39 -2.34
N ASP A 54 -6.76 -2.80 -3.53
CA ASP A 54 -5.49 -3.50 -3.71
C ASP A 54 -4.28 -2.63 -3.34
N GLU A 55 -4.31 -1.35 -3.70
CA GLU A 55 -3.28 -0.37 -3.33
C GLU A 55 -3.32 -0.09 -1.82
N PHE A 56 -4.51 0.16 -1.26
CA PHE A 56 -4.71 0.43 0.17
C PHE A 56 -4.22 -0.70 1.08
N ARG A 57 -4.44 -1.96 0.69
CA ARG A 57 -4.03 -3.11 1.50
C ARG A 57 -2.55 -3.50 1.34
N ASN A 58 -1.78 -2.79 0.52
CA ASN A 58 -0.38 -3.13 0.27
C ASN A 58 0.60 -2.25 1.07
N PHE A 59 0.50 -2.34 2.39
CA PHE A 59 1.51 -1.79 3.30
C PHE A 59 2.14 -2.90 4.16
N PRO A 60 3.39 -2.70 4.64
CA PRO A 60 4.00 -3.59 5.63
C PRO A 60 3.11 -3.73 6.87
N GLY A 61 2.65 -4.95 7.18
CA GLY A 61 1.76 -5.23 8.31
C GLY A 61 0.28 -5.42 7.95
N ALA A 62 -0.10 -5.20 6.68
CA ALA A 62 -1.50 -5.39 6.25
C ALA A 62 -2.05 -6.80 6.51
N PHE A 63 -1.20 -7.82 6.48
CA PHE A 63 -1.59 -9.19 6.84
C PHE A 63 -2.11 -9.27 8.29
N GLU A 64 -1.51 -8.56 9.24
CA GLU A 64 -1.96 -8.60 10.63
C GLU A 64 -3.35 -7.97 10.80
N ARG A 65 -3.61 -6.90 10.05
CA ARG A 65 -4.88 -6.17 10.10
C ARG A 65 -6.01 -6.90 9.37
N PHE A 66 -5.74 -7.43 8.17
CA PHE A 66 -6.78 -7.96 7.27
C PHE A 66 -6.66 -9.48 7.04
N GLY A 67 -5.71 -10.14 7.70
CA GLY A 67 -5.46 -11.56 7.54
C GLY A 67 -5.09 -11.92 6.10
N GLN A 68 -5.71 -13.00 5.61
CA GLN A 68 -5.50 -13.50 4.24
C GLN A 68 -6.01 -12.54 3.15
N GLU A 69 -6.88 -11.59 3.51
CA GLU A 69 -7.31 -10.52 2.59
C GLU A 69 -6.27 -9.40 2.52
N GLY A 70 -5.35 -9.29 3.48
CA GLY A 70 -4.43 -8.16 3.56
C GLY A 70 -3.50 -8.03 2.38
N ARG A 71 -2.50 -8.90 2.28
CA ARG A 71 -1.45 -8.67 1.29
C ARG A 71 -1.66 -9.43 0.00
N ALA A 72 -1.75 -8.67 -1.09
CA ALA A 72 -1.52 -9.17 -2.42
C ALA A 72 -0.07 -8.86 -2.80
N TYR A 73 0.77 -9.89 -3.02
CA TYR A 73 2.18 -9.68 -3.39
C TYR A 73 2.34 -9.30 -4.87
N ASN A 74 1.38 -8.58 -5.43
CA ASN A 74 1.30 -8.19 -6.84
C ASN A 74 1.87 -6.79 -7.10
N LEU A 75 2.14 -6.00 -6.06
CA LEU A 75 2.68 -4.65 -6.17
C LEU A 75 4.20 -4.61 -5.96
N LYS A 76 4.82 -3.56 -6.49
CA LYS A 76 6.28 -3.38 -6.40
C LYS A 76 6.67 -3.18 -4.93
N PRO A 77 7.79 -3.80 -4.48
CA PRO A 77 8.31 -3.54 -3.15
C PRO A 77 8.73 -2.07 -3.02
N VAL A 78 8.53 -1.49 -1.83
CA VAL A 78 9.05 -0.15 -1.51
C VAL A 78 10.54 -0.28 -1.20
N LEU A 79 11.37 0.33 -2.03
CA LEU A 79 12.83 0.36 -1.88
C LEU A 79 13.26 1.77 -1.49
N ALA A 80 14.05 1.89 -0.43
CA ALA A 80 14.64 3.15 0.01
C ALA A 80 16.17 3.08 -0.04
N ARG A 81 16.85 4.23 0.04
CA ARG A 81 18.32 4.31 0.07
C ARG A 81 18.80 4.81 1.42
N THR A 82 19.95 4.30 1.87
CA THR A 82 20.61 4.83 3.07
C THR A 82 21.55 5.99 2.69
N LEU A 83 21.62 6.99 3.58
CA LEU A 83 22.52 8.14 3.47
C LEU A 83 23.94 7.87 3.98
N ASN A 84 24.23 6.67 4.50
CA ASN A 84 25.37 6.50 5.38
C ASN A 84 26.70 6.79 4.68
N GLN A 85 27.43 7.78 5.18
CA GLN A 85 28.69 8.30 4.61
C GLN A 85 29.90 7.38 4.87
N GLN A 86 29.82 6.41 5.79
CA GLN A 86 31.03 5.76 6.32
C GLN A 86 31.33 4.35 5.80
N ASN A 87 30.35 3.55 5.34
CA ASN A 87 30.63 2.15 4.97
C ASN A 87 30.08 1.70 3.60
N ASN A 88 28.98 2.28 3.11
CA ASN A 88 28.51 2.08 1.74
C ASN A 88 27.43 3.13 1.41
N PRO A 89 27.77 4.34 0.95
CA PRO A 89 26.76 5.31 0.55
C PRO A 89 25.90 4.70 -0.57
N ASN A 90 24.57 4.73 -0.40
CA ASN A 90 23.56 4.17 -1.30
C ASN A 90 23.25 2.66 -1.19
N SER A 91 23.35 2.04 -0.01
CA SER A 91 22.73 0.71 0.15
C SER A 91 21.21 0.80 0.00
N ILE A 92 20.63 -0.20 -0.68
CA ILE A 92 19.18 -0.30 -0.86
C ILE A 92 18.62 -1.03 0.36
N VAL A 93 17.53 -0.50 0.93
CA VAL A 93 16.83 -1.10 2.06
C VAL A 93 15.35 -1.27 1.75
N PHE A 94 14.70 -2.21 2.42
CA PHE A 94 13.24 -2.39 2.37
C PHE A 94 12.72 -2.88 3.72
N TYR A 95 11.39 -2.86 3.90
CA TYR A 95 10.76 -3.57 5.01
C TYR A 95 10.85 -5.09 4.78
N ARG A 96 11.09 -5.90 5.83
CA ARG A 96 11.11 -7.37 5.72
C ARG A 96 9.90 -7.94 5.01
N GLN A 97 8.76 -7.35 5.30
CA GLN A 97 7.48 -7.48 4.61
C GLN A 97 7.63 -7.41 3.07
N ASP A 98 8.34 -6.42 2.55
CA ASP A 98 8.59 -6.24 1.11
C ASP A 98 9.60 -7.24 0.53
N ALA A 99 10.32 -8.01 1.34
CA ALA A 99 11.10 -9.14 0.85
C ALA A 99 10.18 -10.17 0.15
N PHE A 100 8.95 -10.36 0.64
CA PHE A 100 7.97 -11.26 0.02
C PHE A 100 7.42 -10.70 -1.31
N ASN A 101 7.17 -9.39 -1.37
CA ASN A 101 6.86 -8.69 -2.65
C ASN A 101 8.01 -8.89 -3.65
N THR A 102 9.25 -8.75 -3.17
CA THR A 102 10.44 -8.96 -3.99
C THR A 102 10.54 -10.40 -4.49
N VAL A 103 10.27 -11.40 -3.64
CA VAL A 103 10.18 -12.82 -4.05
C VAL A 103 9.14 -13.02 -5.15
N MET A 104 7.92 -12.49 -4.99
CA MET A 104 6.85 -12.65 -5.99
C MET A 104 7.23 -12.01 -7.32
N SER A 105 7.87 -10.83 -7.29
CA SER A 105 8.35 -10.16 -8.52
C SER A 105 9.42 -10.94 -9.30
N GLN A 106 10.02 -11.98 -8.71
CA GLN A 106 10.98 -12.85 -9.41
C GLN A 106 10.32 -14.01 -10.16
N VAL A 107 9.03 -14.25 -9.95
CA VAL A 107 8.31 -15.33 -10.64
C VAL A 107 8.21 -14.99 -12.14
N PRO A 108 8.56 -15.89 -13.06
CA PRO A 108 8.71 -15.59 -14.48
C PRO A 108 7.34 -15.50 -15.20
N PHE A 109 6.60 -14.42 -14.92
CA PHE A 109 5.37 -14.06 -15.62
C PHE A 109 5.65 -13.10 -16.80
N PRO A 110 4.78 -13.05 -17.83
CA PRO A 110 3.54 -13.83 -17.96
C PRO A 110 3.80 -15.29 -18.36
N LEU A 111 2.97 -16.20 -17.88
CA LEU A 111 2.88 -17.55 -18.43
C LEU A 111 2.09 -17.53 -19.75
N LYS A 112 2.19 -18.61 -20.53
CA LYS A 112 1.45 -18.75 -21.80
C LYS A 112 -0.08 -18.73 -21.64
N ASP A 113 -0.58 -18.89 -20.42
CA ASP A 113 -2.01 -19.01 -20.10
C ASP A 113 -2.32 -18.13 -18.89
N SER A 114 -3.00 -17.00 -19.13
CA SER A 114 -3.31 -15.98 -18.12
C SER A 114 -4.23 -16.49 -17.01
N ASP A 115 -5.09 -17.46 -17.32
CA ASP A 115 -6.03 -18.03 -16.36
C ASP A 115 -5.32 -19.00 -15.42
N ALA A 116 -4.40 -19.81 -15.94
CA ALA A 116 -3.52 -20.64 -15.11
C ALA A 116 -2.62 -19.78 -14.21
N GLU A 117 -2.08 -18.68 -14.73
CA GLU A 117 -1.25 -17.73 -14.01
C GLU A 117 -1.97 -17.17 -12.78
N ASN A 118 -3.21 -16.69 -12.93
CA ASN A 118 -3.99 -16.17 -11.80
C ASN A 118 -4.16 -17.19 -10.67
N VAL A 119 -4.35 -18.47 -10.99
CA VAL A 119 -4.45 -19.54 -9.99
C VAL A 119 -3.11 -19.83 -9.34
N ILE A 120 -2.03 -19.84 -10.11
CA ILE A 120 -0.67 -20.06 -9.58
C ILE A 120 -0.31 -18.92 -8.62
N LEU A 121 -0.53 -17.66 -9.02
CA LEU A 121 -0.33 -16.48 -8.19
C LEU A 121 -1.11 -16.56 -6.88
N TYR A 122 -2.37 -16.98 -6.93
CA TYR A 122 -3.18 -17.18 -5.72
C TYR A 122 -2.58 -18.21 -4.76
N ILE A 123 -2.13 -19.37 -5.28
CA ILE A 123 -1.50 -20.42 -4.47
C ILE A 123 -0.19 -19.90 -3.85
N LEU A 124 0.61 -19.16 -4.61
CA LEU A 124 1.84 -18.55 -4.11
C LEU A 124 1.53 -17.50 -3.04
N ASN A 125 0.51 -16.66 -3.22
CA ASN A 125 0.08 -15.67 -2.22
C ASN A 125 -0.32 -16.35 -0.90
N VAL A 126 -1.12 -17.40 -0.92
CA VAL A 126 -1.50 -18.14 0.31
C VAL A 126 -0.25 -18.68 1.02
N TYR A 127 0.71 -19.20 0.26
CA TYR A 127 1.96 -19.71 0.80
C TYR A 127 2.85 -18.60 1.40
N LEU A 128 3.00 -17.46 0.70
CA LEU A 128 3.79 -16.33 1.16
C LEU A 128 3.15 -15.63 2.36
N ASN A 129 1.83 -15.46 2.36
CA ASN A 129 1.07 -14.94 3.51
C ASN A 129 1.38 -15.75 4.76
N TYR A 130 1.34 -17.09 4.65
CA TYR A 130 1.73 -17.97 5.76
C TYR A 130 3.17 -17.73 6.25
N LYS A 131 4.11 -17.46 5.34
CA LYS A 131 5.49 -17.15 5.73
C LYS A 131 5.59 -15.77 6.41
N GLU A 132 4.85 -14.78 5.91
CA GLU A 132 4.79 -13.44 6.52
C GLU A 132 4.18 -13.47 7.91
N MET A 133 3.21 -14.35 8.20
CA MET A 133 2.65 -14.52 9.56
C MET A 133 3.73 -14.71 10.64
N LYS A 134 4.86 -15.31 10.27
CA LYS A 134 5.98 -15.57 11.20
C LYS A 134 6.74 -14.30 11.58
N LEU A 135 6.50 -13.20 10.89
CA LEU A 135 7.00 -11.87 11.26
C LEU A 135 6.13 -11.20 12.34
N GLN A 136 4.94 -11.72 12.67
CA GLN A 136 4.11 -11.21 13.77
C GLN A 136 3.93 -9.67 13.73
N GLY A 137 3.68 -9.10 12.54
CA GLY A 137 3.46 -7.66 12.42
C GLY A 137 4.72 -6.78 12.38
N GLU A 138 5.88 -7.33 12.73
CA GLU A 138 7.11 -6.54 12.95
C GLU A 138 7.64 -5.88 11.68
N CYS A 139 7.44 -4.57 11.53
CA CYS A 139 7.90 -3.79 10.38
C CYS A 139 9.36 -3.32 10.54
N GLN A 140 10.31 -4.22 10.27
CA GLN A 140 11.75 -3.93 10.36
C GLN A 140 12.35 -3.61 8.99
N ILE A 141 13.20 -2.59 8.92
CA ILE A 141 13.98 -2.26 7.72
C ILE A 141 15.30 -3.02 7.72
N ILE A 142 15.64 -3.63 6.59
CA ILE A 142 16.89 -4.36 6.38
C ILE A 142 17.51 -4.05 5.02
N GLU A 143 18.81 -4.29 4.89
CA GLU A 143 19.53 -4.15 3.62
C GLU A 143 19.08 -5.21 2.60
N ALA A 144 18.85 -4.76 1.37
CA ALA A 144 18.40 -5.56 0.24
C ALA A 144 19.60 -6.00 -0.61
N CYS A 145 19.90 -7.30 -0.63
CA CYS A 145 20.86 -7.85 -1.60
C CYS A 145 20.13 -8.28 -2.88
N LEU A 146 20.07 -7.40 -3.88
CA LEU A 146 19.38 -7.70 -5.14
C LEU A 146 19.97 -8.91 -5.88
N ALA A 147 21.27 -9.20 -5.69
CA ALA A 147 21.91 -10.37 -6.28
C ALA A 147 21.30 -11.69 -5.79
N ASP A 148 20.83 -11.76 -4.54
CA ASP A 148 20.12 -12.93 -4.04
C ASP A 148 18.83 -13.18 -4.81
N TYR A 149 18.03 -12.13 -5.04
CA TYR A 149 16.76 -12.23 -5.75
C TYR A 149 16.96 -12.55 -7.24
N LEU A 150 18.03 -12.06 -7.86
CA LEU A 150 18.40 -12.48 -9.21
C LEU A 150 18.70 -13.99 -9.28
N SER A 151 19.40 -14.54 -8.27
CA SER A 151 19.64 -16.00 -8.20
C SER A 151 18.34 -16.81 -8.06
N LEU A 152 17.36 -16.27 -7.32
CA LEU A 152 16.02 -16.87 -7.23
C LEU A 152 15.30 -16.87 -8.58
N LYS A 153 15.34 -15.75 -9.30
CA LYS A 153 14.73 -15.63 -10.64
C LYS A 153 15.29 -16.69 -11.59
N GLU A 154 16.60 -16.88 -11.61
CA GLU A 154 17.25 -17.90 -12.43
C GLU A 154 16.79 -19.33 -12.05
N ALA A 155 16.69 -19.61 -10.76
CA ALA A 155 16.20 -20.89 -10.25
C ALA A 155 14.73 -21.14 -10.67
N LEU A 156 13.87 -20.13 -10.58
CA LEU A 156 12.46 -20.22 -10.97
C LEU A 156 12.29 -20.44 -12.48
N VAL A 157 13.05 -19.72 -13.32
CA VAL A 157 13.07 -19.92 -14.78
C VAL A 157 13.53 -21.32 -15.15
N LYS A 158 14.52 -21.87 -14.43
CA LYS A 158 14.97 -23.25 -14.63
C LYS A 158 13.89 -24.25 -14.20
N ALA A 159 13.25 -24.01 -13.07
CA ALA A 159 12.20 -24.87 -12.52
C ALA A 159 10.96 -24.92 -13.43
N GLU A 160 10.56 -23.80 -14.02
CA GLU A 160 9.45 -23.72 -14.99
C GLU A 160 9.66 -24.64 -16.21
N LYS A 161 10.92 -24.74 -16.67
CA LYS A 161 11.30 -25.59 -17.81
C LYS A 161 11.33 -27.07 -17.45
N LEU A 162 11.63 -27.40 -16.19
CA LEU A 162 11.72 -28.77 -15.68
C LEU A 162 10.33 -29.28 -15.25
N ARG A 163 9.41 -29.45 -16.21
CA ARG A 163 8.07 -30.01 -15.96
C ARG A 163 8.18 -31.47 -15.49
N SER A 164 7.80 -31.74 -14.25
CA SER A 164 7.97 -33.06 -13.63
C SER A 164 6.72 -33.94 -13.70
N PHE A 165 5.53 -33.36 -13.59
CA PHE A 165 4.27 -34.11 -13.61
C PHE A 165 3.69 -34.18 -15.03
N LYS A 166 3.48 -35.42 -15.49
CA LYS A 166 2.74 -35.73 -16.73
C LYS A 166 1.29 -36.07 -16.40
N ILE A 167 0.37 -35.19 -16.80
CA ILE A 167 -1.07 -35.44 -16.69
C ILE A 167 -1.60 -35.84 -18.06
N THR A 168 -2.36 -36.93 -18.13
CA THR A 168 -3.14 -37.28 -19.32
C THR A 168 -4.62 -37.29 -19.02
N ARG A 169 -5.44 -37.00 -20.03
CA ARG A 169 -6.91 -36.97 -19.94
C ARG A 169 -7.51 -38.29 -19.44
N GLN A 170 -6.84 -39.40 -19.69
CA GLN A 170 -7.33 -40.75 -19.38
C GLN A 170 -6.89 -41.25 -17.99
N ASN A 171 -5.73 -40.80 -17.48
CA ASN A 171 -5.15 -41.38 -16.25
C ASN A 171 -5.25 -40.48 -15.02
N SER A 172 -5.78 -39.26 -15.18
CA SER A 172 -5.90 -38.29 -14.09
C SER A 172 -7.28 -37.63 -14.04
N ASN A 173 -7.56 -36.96 -12.94
CA ASN A 173 -8.76 -36.18 -12.71
C ASN A 173 -8.44 -34.95 -11.85
N ILE A 174 -9.41 -34.06 -11.69
CA ILE A 174 -9.23 -32.84 -10.90
C ILE A 174 -8.89 -33.14 -9.44
N ASP A 175 -9.52 -34.13 -8.80
CA ASP A 175 -9.27 -34.45 -7.39
C ASP A 175 -7.83 -34.91 -7.16
N LYS A 176 -7.22 -35.64 -8.11
CA LYS A 176 -5.79 -36.00 -8.05
C LYS A 176 -4.89 -34.76 -8.13
N VAL A 177 -5.20 -33.81 -8.99
CA VAL A 177 -4.42 -32.56 -9.13
C VAL A 177 -4.51 -31.73 -7.86
N ILE A 178 -5.73 -31.50 -7.36
CA ILE A 178 -5.97 -30.77 -6.11
C ILE A 178 -5.23 -31.46 -4.97
N LYS A 179 -5.40 -32.78 -4.82
CA LYS A 179 -4.74 -33.57 -3.78
C LYS A 179 -3.21 -33.41 -3.82
N GLN A 180 -2.59 -33.45 -4.99
CA GLN A 180 -1.13 -33.28 -5.11
C GLN A 180 -0.66 -31.88 -4.68
N ILE A 181 -1.35 -30.82 -5.09
CA ILE A 181 -1.02 -29.45 -4.67
C ILE A 181 -1.19 -29.31 -3.14
N VAL A 182 -2.29 -29.82 -2.61
CA VAL A 182 -2.61 -29.76 -1.18
C VAL A 182 -1.62 -30.55 -0.34
N GLU A 183 -1.31 -31.80 -0.72
CA GLU A 183 -0.33 -32.64 -0.02
C GLU A 183 1.05 -32.00 -0.05
N PHE A 184 1.43 -31.38 -1.17
CA PHE A 184 2.69 -30.65 -1.26
C PHE A 184 2.72 -29.44 -0.33
N LEU A 185 1.69 -28.59 -0.32
CA LEU A 185 1.59 -27.47 0.61
C LEU A 185 1.67 -27.93 2.08
N LYS A 186 0.94 -28.99 2.44
CA LYS A 186 1.00 -29.60 3.78
C LYS A 186 2.40 -30.11 4.13
N SER A 187 3.14 -30.63 3.15
CA SER A 187 4.52 -31.10 3.37
C SER A 187 5.51 -29.97 3.63
N VAL A 188 5.25 -28.77 3.07
CA VAL A 188 6.06 -27.57 3.34
C VAL A 188 5.67 -26.94 4.68
N SER A 189 4.39 -26.98 5.04
CA SER A 189 3.89 -26.56 6.36
C SER A 189 2.49 -27.08 6.65
N THR A 190 2.27 -27.58 7.87
CA THR A 190 0.95 -28.03 8.35
C THR A 190 0.00 -26.90 8.74
N SER A 191 0.51 -25.67 8.90
CA SER A 191 -0.26 -24.50 9.35
C SER A 191 -0.86 -23.67 8.22
N ILE A 192 -0.64 -24.04 6.95
CA ILE A 192 -1.24 -23.36 5.81
C ILE A 192 -2.74 -23.68 5.77
N ASP A 193 -3.59 -22.68 5.59
CA ASP A 193 -5.01 -22.90 5.37
C ASP A 193 -5.26 -23.44 3.95
N ILE A 194 -5.25 -24.76 3.87
CA ILE A 194 -5.46 -25.52 2.64
C ILE A 194 -6.88 -25.34 2.08
N SER A 195 -7.86 -25.02 2.93
CA SER A 195 -9.26 -24.93 2.51
C SER A 195 -9.47 -23.83 1.46
N LEU A 196 -8.71 -22.74 1.57
CA LEU A 196 -8.70 -21.63 0.61
C LEU A 196 -8.21 -22.08 -0.77
N VAL A 197 -7.08 -22.81 -0.80
CA VAL A 197 -6.49 -23.32 -2.03
C VAL A 197 -7.41 -24.33 -2.71
N GLU A 198 -7.93 -25.30 -1.95
CA GLU A 198 -8.84 -26.31 -2.48
C GLU A 198 -10.11 -25.67 -3.07
N SER A 199 -10.69 -24.71 -2.34
CA SER A 199 -11.87 -23.97 -2.77
C SER A 199 -11.62 -23.17 -4.05
N LYS A 200 -10.49 -22.45 -4.16
CA LYS A 200 -10.13 -21.71 -5.39
C LYS A 200 -9.95 -22.65 -6.58
N LEU A 201 -9.28 -23.79 -6.39
CA LEU A 201 -9.10 -24.80 -7.44
C LEU A 201 -10.44 -25.40 -7.88
N ARG A 202 -11.34 -25.74 -6.97
CA ARG A 202 -12.68 -26.27 -7.34
C ARG A 202 -13.52 -25.26 -8.11
N ARG A 203 -13.40 -23.97 -7.81
CA ARG A 203 -14.06 -22.91 -8.59
C ARG A 203 -13.44 -22.75 -9.97
N PHE A 204 -12.12 -22.79 -10.04
CA PHE A 204 -11.41 -22.77 -11.31
C PHE A 204 -11.86 -23.91 -12.22
N GLU A 205 -12.09 -25.11 -11.66
CA GLU A 205 -12.66 -26.27 -12.38
C GLU A 205 -14.12 -26.04 -12.84
N ASN A 206 -14.89 -25.20 -12.15
CA ASN A 206 -16.23 -24.87 -12.59
C ASN A 206 -16.25 -24.09 -13.89
N VAL A 207 -15.25 -23.24 -14.10
CA VAL A 207 -15.06 -22.46 -15.33
C VAL A 207 -14.30 -23.29 -16.37
N TYR A 208 -13.16 -23.87 -15.99
CA TYR A 208 -12.24 -24.58 -16.87
C TYR A 208 -12.20 -26.07 -16.58
N LYS A 209 -13.21 -26.79 -17.08
CA LYS A 209 -13.37 -28.23 -16.88
C LYS A 209 -12.10 -29.00 -17.24
N PHE A 210 -11.57 -29.79 -16.30
CA PHE A 210 -10.35 -30.57 -16.42
C PHE A 210 -10.32 -31.43 -17.67
N LYS A 211 -11.44 -32.11 -17.98
CA LYS A 211 -11.55 -32.97 -19.17
C LYS A 211 -11.34 -32.20 -20.49
N LYS A 212 -11.60 -30.90 -20.51
CA LYS A 212 -11.41 -30.00 -21.67
C LYS A 212 -10.06 -29.29 -21.62
N CYS A 213 -9.60 -28.91 -20.44
CA CYS A 213 -8.44 -28.03 -20.24
C CYS A 213 -7.27 -28.71 -19.50
N TYR A 214 -7.06 -30.03 -19.64
CA TYR A 214 -6.08 -30.77 -18.84
C TYR A 214 -4.63 -30.26 -18.95
N GLN A 215 -4.25 -29.67 -20.09
CA GLN A 215 -2.91 -29.07 -20.28
C GLN A 215 -2.72 -27.84 -19.40
N MET A 216 -3.76 -27.01 -19.24
CA MET A 216 -3.75 -25.85 -18.35
C MET A 216 -3.63 -26.30 -16.88
N TRP A 217 -4.39 -27.32 -16.49
CA TRP A 217 -4.25 -27.94 -15.17
C TRP A 217 -2.87 -28.54 -14.91
N GLN A 218 -2.22 -29.06 -15.95
CA GLN A 218 -0.84 -29.52 -15.87
C GLN A 218 0.15 -28.35 -15.67
N ILE A 219 -0.12 -27.18 -16.25
CA ILE A 219 0.65 -25.95 -16.00
C ILE A 219 0.48 -25.52 -14.54
N VAL A 220 -0.76 -25.43 -14.05
CA VAL A 220 -1.06 -25.08 -12.65
C VAL A 220 -0.33 -26.00 -11.69
N LEU A 221 -0.49 -27.33 -11.83
CA LEU A 221 0.17 -28.30 -10.96
C LEU A 221 1.70 -28.16 -10.95
N ASN A 222 2.32 -28.16 -12.14
CA ASN A 222 3.77 -28.16 -12.25
C ASN A 222 4.37 -26.87 -11.69
N ASN A 223 3.83 -25.72 -12.10
CA ASN A 223 4.39 -24.43 -11.74
C ASN A 223 4.14 -24.10 -10.27
N SER A 224 2.96 -24.39 -9.70
CA SER A 224 2.71 -24.18 -8.27
C SER A 224 3.69 -24.98 -7.40
N ILE A 225 3.90 -26.27 -7.69
CA ILE A 225 4.82 -27.10 -6.89
C ILE A 225 6.27 -26.67 -7.10
N ALA A 226 6.68 -26.46 -8.36
CA ALA A 226 8.06 -26.10 -8.69
C ALA A 226 8.45 -24.75 -8.09
N PHE A 227 7.60 -23.72 -8.22
CA PHE A 227 7.88 -22.40 -7.69
C PHE A 227 7.91 -22.38 -6.16
N ILE A 228 6.94 -23.00 -5.49
CA ILE A 228 6.95 -23.06 -4.02
C ILE A 228 8.20 -23.79 -3.52
N LYS A 229 8.66 -24.84 -4.19
CA LYS A 229 9.88 -25.55 -3.81
C LYS A 229 11.11 -24.65 -3.84
N GLU A 230 11.32 -23.91 -4.93
CA GLU A 230 12.47 -23.01 -5.07
C GLU A 230 12.36 -21.81 -4.11
N ILE A 231 11.16 -21.25 -3.94
CA ILE A 231 10.92 -20.16 -2.99
C ILE A 231 11.14 -20.63 -1.55
N ASP A 232 10.66 -21.81 -1.16
CA ASP A 232 10.87 -22.36 0.18
C ASP A 232 12.36 -22.60 0.46
N ALA A 233 13.10 -23.12 -0.51
CA ALA A 233 14.54 -23.28 -0.42
C ALA A 233 15.25 -21.92 -0.26
N PHE A 234 14.83 -20.91 -1.03
CA PHE A 234 15.35 -19.54 -0.94
C PHE A 234 15.10 -18.92 0.44
N ILE A 235 13.87 -19.01 0.96
CA ILE A 235 13.47 -18.49 2.26
C ILE A 235 14.27 -19.18 3.38
N LYS A 236 14.39 -20.51 3.35
CA LYS A 236 15.15 -21.28 4.35
C LYS A 236 16.65 -20.95 4.34
N ALA A 237 17.22 -20.69 3.17
CA ALA A 237 18.62 -20.32 3.04
C ALA A 237 18.93 -18.90 3.55
N ARG A 238 17.92 -18.03 3.63
CA ARG A 238 18.08 -16.60 3.96
C ARG A 238 17.15 -16.17 5.08
N PRO A 239 17.27 -16.78 6.27
CA PRO A 239 16.30 -16.58 7.33
C PRO A 239 16.40 -15.17 7.97
N TYR A 240 17.39 -14.36 7.59
CA TYR A 240 17.52 -12.96 8.01
C TYR A 240 16.53 -12.01 7.29
N TYR A 241 16.04 -12.37 6.10
CA TYR A 241 14.94 -11.66 5.44
C TYR A 241 13.57 -12.03 6.04
N PHE A 242 13.40 -13.29 6.45
CA PHE A 242 12.07 -13.90 6.59
C PHE A 242 11.72 -14.40 7.99
N CYS A 243 12.61 -14.26 8.98
CA CYS A 243 12.35 -14.67 10.37
C CYS A 243 12.70 -13.55 11.34
N LEU A 244 11.96 -13.48 12.45
CA LEU A 244 12.33 -12.66 13.61
C LEU A 244 13.56 -13.24 14.31
N ASN A 245 14.41 -12.34 14.83
CA ASN A 245 15.51 -12.63 15.75
C ASN A 245 16.44 -13.77 15.33
N ASN A 246 17.13 -13.61 14.20
CA ASN A 246 18.24 -14.49 13.87
C ASN A 246 19.53 -14.02 14.54
N TYR A 247 19.97 -14.72 15.59
CA TYR A 247 21.26 -14.47 16.26
C TYR A 247 22.49 -14.67 15.35
N LYS A 248 22.30 -15.24 14.15
CA LYS A 248 23.33 -15.40 13.11
C LYS A 248 23.22 -14.37 11.98
N THR A 249 22.40 -13.33 12.14
CA THR A 249 22.25 -12.29 11.12
C THR A 249 23.60 -11.58 10.93
N PRO A 250 24.19 -11.60 9.72
CA PRO A 250 25.41 -10.86 9.46
C PRO A 250 25.22 -9.38 9.79
N ALA A 251 26.28 -8.69 10.20
CA ALA A 251 26.20 -7.28 10.62
C ALA A 251 25.54 -6.37 9.56
N SER A 252 25.72 -6.67 8.26
CA SER A 252 25.10 -5.97 7.14
C SER A 252 23.57 -6.11 7.08
N TYR A 253 22.99 -7.18 7.61
CA TYR A 253 21.55 -7.45 7.58
C TYR A 253 20.84 -7.19 8.90
N ARG A 254 21.52 -6.51 9.85
CA ARG A 254 20.88 -6.09 11.09
C ARG A 254 19.78 -5.08 10.79
N PRO A 255 18.64 -5.15 11.50
CA PRO A 255 17.60 -4.13 11.41
C PRO A 255 18.18 -2.73 11.58
N GLN A 256 17.72 -1.80 10.76
CA GLN A 256 18.16 -0.42 10.79
C GLN A 256 17.18 0.41 11.62
N LEU A 257 17.70 1.19 12.57
CA LEU A 257 16.90 2.16 13.33
C LEU A 257 16.43 3.28 12.39
N ARG A 258 15.15 3.62 12.47
CA ARG A 258 14.56 4.69 11.66
C ARG A 258 14.64 6.01 12.42
N ILE A 259 15.28 6.99 11.80
CA ILE A 259 15.20 8.38 12.27
C ILE A 259 14.00 9.03 11.62
N PHE A 260 13.07 9.51 12.45
CA PHE A 260 11.97 10.37 12.04
C PHE A 260 12.42 11.83 12.15
N VAL A 261 12.06 12.64 11.16
CA VAL A 261 12.43 14.05 11.10
C VAL A 261 11.17 14.89 11.01
N GLU A 262 10.97 15.76 11.99
CA GLU A 262 9.91 16.76 12.00
C GLU A 262 10.56 18.15 12.10
N GLU A 263 10.53 18.91 11.01
CA GLU A 263 11.25 20.19 10.85
C GLU A 263 12.76 20.10 11.15
N HIS A 264 13.15 20.36 12.39
CA HIS A 264 14.53 20.34 12.89
C HIS A 264 14.72 19.32 14.02
N PHE A 265 13.69 18.53 14.33
CA PHE A 265 13.69 17.54 15.40
C PHE A 265 13.88 16.15 14.82
N GLU A 266 14.94 15.47 15.23
CA GLU A 266 15.22 14.08 14.89
C GLU A 266 14.91 13.18 16.08
N PHE A 267 14.10 12.14 15.87
CA PHE A 267 13.65 11.24 16.92
C PHE A 267 13.52 9.79 16.44
N PHE A 268 13.44 8.89 17.41
CA PHE A 268 13.20 7.47 17.23
C PHE A 268 11.91 7.06 17.95
N LEU A 269 11.29 5.99 17.48
CA LEU A 269 10.32 5.26 18.29
C LEU A 269 11.07 4.51 19.41
N ILE A 270 10.59 4.64 20.65
CA ILE A 270 11.20 3.96 21.80
C ILE A 270 11.21 2.44 21.60
N SER A 271 10.17 1.88 20.97
CA SER A 271 10.07 0.46 20.65
C SER A 271 11.14 -0.04 19.66
N GLU A 272 11.74 0.83 18.85
CA GLU A 272 12.88 0.46 18.00
C GLU A 272 14.18 0.43 18.79
N ILE A 273 14.37 1.42 19.68
CA ILE A 273 15.54 1.50 20.55
C ILE A 273 15.63 0.29 21.48
N LEU A 274 14.55 -0.03 22.20
CA LEU A 274 14.50 -1.19 23.10
C LEU A 274 14.80 -2.51 22.38
N ARG A 275 14.32 -2.65 21.15
CA ARG A 275 14.54 -3.82 20.32
C ARG A 275 15.98 -3.95 19.84
N GLU A 276 16.64 -2.84 19.50
CA GLU A 276 18.06 -2.82 19.17
C GLU A 276 18.92 -3.27 20.37
N LEU A 277 18.57 -2.82 21.59
CA LEU A 277 19.21 -3.30 22.82
C LEU A 277 19.05 -4.82 22.99
N GLU A 278 17.82 -5.31 22.87
CA GLU A 278 17.52 -6.73 22.99
C GLU A 278 18.26 -7.58 21.95
N GLN A 279 18.23 -7.16 20.68
CA GLN A 279 18.86 -7.89 19.57
C GLN A 279 20.37 -7.95 19.69
N ARG A 280 21.00 -6.88 20.18
CA ARG A 280 22.45 -6.83 20.44
C ARG A 280 22.84 -7.39 21.80
N LYS A 281 21.87 -7.77 22.63
CA LYS A 281 22.06 -8.22 24.02
C LYS A 281 22.86 -7.20 24.84
N LEU A 282 22.54 -5.92 24.63
CA LEU A 282 23.11 -4.82 25.38
C LEU A 282 22.26 -4.62 26.65
N ASP A 283 22.93 -4.38 27.77
CA ASP A 283 22.28 -3.96 29.00
C ASP A 283 22.21 -2.44 29.00
N GLY A 284 21.01 -1.88 28.81
CA GLY A 284 20.83 -0.43 28.82
C GLY A 284 20.59 0.15 30.22
N GLY A 285 20.59 -0.66 31.28
CA GLY A 285 20.46 -0.21 32.67
C GLY A 285 19.26 0.72 32.91
N GLU A 286 19.51 1.85 33.58
CA GLU A 286 18.46 2.85 33.88
C GLU A 286 17.86 3.48 32.62
N PHE A 287 18.67 3.64 31.55
CA PHE A 287 18.17 4.16 30.28
C PHE A 287 17.10 3.23 29.70
N GLU A 288 17.37 1.92 29.61
CA GLU A 288 16.40 0.92 29.14
C GLU A 288 15.12 0.89 30.00
N ASN A 289 15.26 1.00 31.33
CA ASN A 289 14.09 1.05 32.22
C ASN A 289 13.23 2.29 31.99
N SER A 290 13.85 3.47 31.81
CA SER A 290 13.12 4.72 31.53
C SER A 290 12.33 4.65 30.21
N LEU A 291 12.90 3.97 29.21
CA LEU A 291 12.26 3.72 27.93
C LEU A 291 11.05 2.78 28.10
N LYS A 292 11.21 1.67 28.84
CA LYS A 292 10.11 0.73 29.13
C LYS A 292 8.95 1.40 29.89
N GLU A 293 9.26 2.26 30.86
CA GLU A 293 8.25 3.03 31.58
C GLU A 293 7.49 4.02 30.69
N SER A 294 8.18 4.61 29.70
CA SER A 294 7.57 5.51 28.73
C SER A 294 6.66 4.73 27.77
N LEU A 295 7.14 3.60 27.25
CA LEU A 295 6.38 2.74 26.35
C LEU A 295 5.14 2.12 27.02
N ALA A 296 5.20 1.83 28.33
CA ALA A 296 4.05 1.33 29.08
C ALA A 296 2.93 2.38 29.26
N LYS A 297 3.23 3.67 29.08
CA LYS A 297 2.25 4.76 29.14
C LYS A 297 1.70 5.12 27.77
N ASP A 298 2.50 4.95 26.73
CA ASP A 298 2.19 5.30 25.35
C ASP A 298 2.95 4.34 24.40
N GLU A 299 2.22 3.53 23.67
CA GLU A 299 2.78 2.53 22.74
C GLU A 299 3.53 3.18 21.57
N LEU A 300 3.28 4.46 21.29
CA LEU A 300 3.93 5.25 20.26
C LEU A 300 4.98 6.22 20.82
N ALA A 301 5.38 6.05 22.09
CA ALA A 301 6.32 6.95 22.73
C ALA A 301 7.61 7.12 21.91
N THR A 302 8.04 8.38 21.80
CA THR A 302 9.23 8.77 21.02
C THR A 302 10.35 9.25 21.93
N ILE A 303 11.58 9.20 21.41
CA ILE A 303 12.76 9.74 22.08
C ILE A 303 13.63 10.49 21.09
N SER A 304 14.11 11.67 21.48
CA SER A 304 14.99 12.47 20.62
C SER A 304 16.32 11.78 20.37
N CYS A 305 16.90 11.97 19.19
CA CYS A 305 18.20 11.43 18.82
C CYS A 305 19.30 11.81 19.83
N GLN A 306 19.28 13.05 20.33
CA GLN A 306 20.20 13.52 21.36
C GLN A 306 20.10 12.72 22.67
N LYS A 307 18.88 12.43 23.14
CA LYS A 307 18.67 11.63 24.36
C LYS A 307 19.12 10.18 24.17
N VAL A 308 18.89 9.61 22.98
CA VAL A 308 19.39 8.26 22.65
C VAL A 308 20.92 8.24 22.69
N LYS A 309 21.60 9.19 22.02
CA LYS A 309 23.07 9.28 22.02
C LYS A 309 23.64 9.38 23.44
N LEU A 310 23.09 10.27 24.27
CA LEU A 310 23.50 10.42 25.67
C LEU A 310 23.27 9.15 26.50
N GLY A 311 22.11 8.50 26.33
CA GLY A 311 21.80 7.23 26.98
C GLY A 311 22.74 6.11 26.55
N TRP A 312 23.06 6.05 25.25
CA TRP A 312 23.97 5.05 24.71
C TRP A 312 25.39 5.19 25.24
N GLU A 313 25.92 6.41 25.22
CA GLU A 313 27.26 6.72 25.73
C GLU A 313 27.35 6.43 27.24
N SER A 314 26.33 6.82 28.01
CA SER A 314 26.38 6.75 29.48
C SER A 314 26.17 5.34 30.04
N PHE A 315 25.34 4.51 29.39
CA PHE A 315 24.92 3.23 29.95
C PHE A 315 25.42 2.00 29.18
N ILE A 316 25.68 2.15 27.88
CA ILE A 316 26.05 1.02 27.00
C ILE A 316 27.54 1.05 26.66
N ASN A 317 28.17 2.23 26.69
CA ASN A 317 29.60 2.42 26.44
C ASN A 317 30.06 1.87 25.07
N GLU A 318 29.22 2.06 24.05
CA GLU A 318 29.50 1.77 22.64
C GLU A 318 29.11 2.98 21.77
N ASP A 319 29.76 3.15 20.61
CA ASP A 319 29.36 4.18 19.66
C ASP A 319 27.96 3.88 19.10
N PHE A 320 27.03 4.83 19.26
CA PHE A 320 25.71 4.76 18.63
C PHE A 320 25.85 5.00 17.12
N LYS A 321 25.64 3.94 16.33
CA LYS A 321 25.66 4.01 14.87
C LYS A 321 24.27 4.26 14.34
N GLU A 322 24.02 5.47 13.88
CA GLU A 322 22.76 5.84 13.23
C GLU A 322 22.84 5.62 11.72
N ASN A 323 21.76 5.07 11.14
CA ASN A 323 21.61 4.97 9.70
C ASN A 323 20.44 5.85 9.29
N LYS A 324 20.74 7.01 8.72
CA LYS A 324 19.70 7.88 8.15
C LYS A 324 19.19 7.24 6.85
N ILE A 325 17.89 6.99 6.77
CA ILE A 325 17.22 6.44 5.60
C ILE A 325 16.61 7.62 4.84
N LEU A 326 16.92 7.74 3.55
CA LEU A 326 16.28 8.70 2.64
C LEU A 326 15.04 8.08 2.02
N ASP A 327 14.03 8.91 1.78
CA ASP A 327 12.91 8.62 0.89
C ASP A 327 12.10 7.36 1.27
N CYS A 328 12.02 7.06 2.57
CA CYS A 328 11.10 6.05 3.06
C CYS A 328 9.75 6.71 3.35
N PRO A 329 8.61 6.17 2.87
CA PRO A 329 7.31 6.67 3.24
C PRO A 329 7.18 6.69 4.77
N MET A 330 6.86 7.85 5.33
CA MET A 330 6.48 7.96 6.73
C MET A 330 5.12 7.29 6.89
N PHE A 331 5.11 6.11 7.50
CA PHE A 331 3.86 5.49 7.93
C PHE A 331 3.49 6.12 9.28
N MET A 332 2.37 6.83 9.30
CA MET A 332 1.73 7.25 10.53
C MET A 332 0.94 6.06 11.07
N ASP A 333 0.97 5.87 12.40
CA ASP A 333 0.13 4.88 13.05
C ASP A 333 -1.34 5.14 12.72
N VAL A 334 -2.13 4.08 12.51
CA VAL A 334 -3.52 4.21 12.07
C VAL A 334 -4.38 4.88 13.14
N ASP A 335 -4.15 4.57 14.42
CA ASP A 335 -4.91 5.17 15.51
C ASP A 335 -4.54 6.65 15.64
N GLU A 336 -3.28 7.01 15.37
CA GLU A 336 -2.85 8.41 15.29
C GLU A 336 -3.47 9.13 14.08
N VAL A 337 -3.55 8.50 12.91
CA VAL A 337 -4.28 9.04 11.75
C VAL A 337 -5.74 9.31 12.13
N GLU A 338 -6.41 8.37 12.80
CA GLU A 338 -7.80 8.54 13.25
C GLU A 338 -7.94 9.63 14.31
N ARG A 339 -6.97 9.76 15.23
CA ARG A 339 -6.94 10.84 16.22
C ARG A 339 -6.77 12.21 15.57
N VAL A 340 -5.82 12.34 14.64
CA VAL A 340 -5.58 13.58 13.87
C VAL A 340 -6.80 13.91 13.02
N ARG A 341 -7.39 12.91 12.36
CA ARG A 341 -8.64 13.05 11.59
C ARG A 341 -9.77 13.57 12.48
N THR A 342 -9.96 12.98 13.65
CA THR A 342 -10.99 13.41 14.63
C THR A 342 -10.76 14.86 15.06
N LEU A 343 -9.52 15.24 15.33
CA LEU A 343 -9.17 16.61 15.71
C LEU A 343 -9.45 17.60 14.57
N ILE A 344 -9.08 17.25 13.33
CA ILE A 344 -9.36 18.07 12.15
C ILE A 344 -10.87 18.23 11.96
N ILE A 345 -11.64 17.15 12.02
CA ILE A 345 -13.11 17.18 11.94
C ILE A 345 -13.68 18.12 13.00
N GLN A 346 -13.24 17.97 14.26
CA GLN A 346 -13.67 18.85 15.34
C GLN A 346 -13.37 20.33 15.04
N LYS A 347 -12.18 20.64 14.49
CA LYS A 347 -11.81 22.02 14.15
C LYS A 347 -12.61 22.57 12.99
N VAL A 348 -12.90 21.75 11.98
CA VAL A 348 -13.77 22.09 10.87
C VAL A 348 -15.18 22.35 11.39
N ASP A 349 -15.72 21.50 12.26
CA ASP A 349 -17.05 21.66 12.85
C ASP A 349 -17.14 22.90 13.74
N GLU A 350 -16.11 23.18 14.56
CA GLU A 350 -16.05 24.38 15.40
C GLU A 350 -16.13 25.67 14.57
N ARG A 351 -15.48 25.70 13.39
CA ARG A 351 -15.36 26.89 12.55
C ARG A 351 -16.45 27.01 11.49
N TYR A 352 -16.84 25.90 10.88
CA TYR A 352 -17.74 25.84 9.73
C TYR A 352 -18.99 25.02 10.00
N GLY A 353 -19.12 24.32 11.14
CA GLY A 353 -20.22 23.38 11.39
C GLY A 353 -21.60 24.02 11.26
N ALA A 354 -21.79 25.27 11.69
CA ALA A 354 -23.06 25.99 11.47
C ALA A 354 -23.36 26.24 9.98
N SER A 355 -22.31 26.52 9.20
CA SER A 355 -22.38 26.75 7.75
C SER A 355 -22.50 25.43 6.96
N LEU A 356 -22.01 24.32 7.54
CA LEU A 356 -22.06 22.97 6.98
C LEU A 356 -23.30 22.18 7.44
N ALA A 357 -24.03 22.66 8.46
CA ALA A 357 -25.20 21.97 9.04
C ALA A 357 -26.36 21.75 8.04
N ASN A 358 -26.38 22.52 6.94
CA ASN A 358 -27.39 22.43 5.88
C ASN A 358 -26.77 21.98 4.54
N VAL A 359 -25.64 21.28 4.55
CA VAL A 359 -25.00 20.80 3.31
C VAL A 359 -25.89 19.75 2.67
N GLU A 360 -26.34 20.04 1.45
CA GLU A 360 -27.01 19.05 0.60
C GLU A 360 -25.96 18.14 -0.05
N GLU A 361 -26.38 16.94 -0.46
CA GLU A 361 -25.49 16.05 -1.21
C GLU A 361 -25.38 16.51 -2.68
N ILE A 362 -24.20 16.30 -3.28
CA ILE A 362 -23.98 16.52 -4.71
C ILE A 362 -24.96 15.66 -5.51
N ARG A 363 -25.63 16.27 -6.49
CA ARG A 363 -26.62 15.56 -7.30
C ARG A 363 -25.97 14.61 -8.30
N PRO A 364 -26.60 13.46 -8.59
CA PRO A 364 -26.13 12.55 -9.64
C PRO A 364 -26.05 13.24 -11.01
N ILE A 365 -24.94 13.03 -11.71
CA ILE A 365 -24.73 13.56 -13.07
C ILE A 365 -25.35 12.67 -14.17
N GLY A 366 -25.68 11.42 -13.84
CA GLY A 366 -26.15 10.43 -14.81
C GLY A 366 -25.06 9.99 -15.81
N ASN A 367 -25.48 9.46 -16.97
CA ASN A 367 -24.55 8.86 -17.95
C ASN A 367 -23.91 9.88 -18.91
N GLU A 368 -24.39 11.12 -18.94
CA GLU A 368 -23.93 12.16 -19.87
C GLU A 368 -22.71 12.92 -19.34
N GLY A 369 -22.34 12.68 -18.08
CA GLY A 369 -21.27 13.39 -17.40
C GLY A 369 -21.65 14.80 -17.02
N PHE A 370 -20.65 15.65 -16.80
CA PHE A 370 -20.85 17.06 -16.46
C PHE A 370 -19.88 17.96 -17.23
N ASP A 371 -20.31 19.20 -17.46
CA ASP A 371 -19.48 20.29 -17.97
C ASP A 371 -19.25 21.36 -16.89
N TYR A 372 -18.54 22.44 -17.24
CA TYR A 372 -18.27 23.50 -16.28
C TYR A 372 -19.54 24.20 -15.79
N ALA A 373 -20.56 24.33 -16.65
CA ALA A 373 -21.82 24.95 -16.26
C ALA A 373 -22.53 24.11 -15.19
N TYR A 374 -22.51 22.79 -15.34
CA TYR A 374 -23.01 21.86 -14.33
C TYR A 374 -22.25 22.00 -13.00
N LEU A 375 -20.92 22.00 -13.02
CA LEU A 375 -20.11 22.18 -11.79
C LEU A 375 -20.47 23.49 -11.08
N LYS A 376 -20.56 24.59 -11.83
CA LYS A 376 -20.93 25.90 -11.28
C LYS A 376 -22.31 25.88 -10.64
N ASN A 377 -23.29 25.24 -11.29
CA ASN A 377 -24.63 25.10 -10.75
C ASN A 377 -24.63 24.26 -9.47
N GLN A 378 -23.82 23.20 -9.38
CA GLN A 378 -23.69 22.42 -8.13
C GLN A 378 -23.10 23.27 -6.99
N ILE A 379 -22.09 24.10 -7.26
CA ILE A 379 -21.52 25.00 -6.23
C ILE A 379 -22.56 25.98 -5.70
N ASP A 380 -23.37 26.56 -6.58
CA ASP A 380 -24.47 27.48 -6.24
C ASP A 380 -25.57 26.77 -5.42
N GLU A 381 -26.05 25.63 -5.90
CA GLU A 381 -27.09 24.84 -5.21
C GLU A 381 -26.65 24.39 -3.81
N LEU A 382 -25.37 24.10 -3.61
CA LEU A 382 -24.80 23.71 -2.32
C LEU A 382 -24.51 24.91 -1.40
N GLY A 383 -24.75 26.15 -1.86
CA GLY A 383 -24.45 27.38 -1.13
C GLY A 383 -22.97 27.58 -0.83
N LEU A 384 -22.10 27.00 -1.67
CA LEU A 384 -20.64 27.11 -1.56
C LEU A 384 -20.10 28.33 -2.33
N ASP A 385 -20.93 28.96 -3.16
CA ASP A 385 -20.67 30.22 -3.86
C ASP A 385 -20.36 31.39 -2.92
N ARG A 386 -20.83 31.31 -1.65
CA ARG A 386 -20.48 32.26 -0.58
C ARG A 386 -18.99 32.34 -0.24
N TYR A 387 -18.19 31.37 -0.69
CA TYR A 387 -16.74 31.38 -0.56
C TYR A 387 -16.11 31.78 -1.91
N ASP A 388 -15.68 33.04 -2.03
CA ASP A 388 -15.14 33.60 -3.28
C ASP A 388 -14.04 32.71 -3.90
N VAL A 389 -13.19 32.11 -3.05
CA VAL A 389 -12.11 31.20 -3.47
C VAL A 389 -12.63 29.97 -4.21
N ILE A 390 -13.76 29.38 -3.79
CA ILE A 390 -14.37 28.23 -4.48
C ILE A 390 -14.78 28.63 -5.90
N MET A 391 -15.46 29.77 -6.03
CA MET A 391 -15.90 30.26 -7.35
C MET A 391 -14.71 30.62 -8.25
N MET A 392 -13.70 31.29 -7.70
CA MET A 392 -12.50 31.69 -8.43
C MET A 392 -11.68 30.50 -8.93
N THR A 393 -11.58 29.44 -8.13
CA THR A 393 -10.75 28.27 -8.44
C THR A 393 -11.48 27.20 -9.25
N SER A 394 -12.83 27.17 -9.21
CA SER A 394 -13.64 26.13 -9.85
C SER A 394 -13.39 25.91 -11.35
N LEU A 395 -13.16 26.98 -12.12
CA LEU A 395 -12.84 26.88 -13.55
C LEU A 395 -11.49 26.18 -13.77
N MET A 396 -10.49 26.53 -12.96
CA MET A 396 -9.14 25.99 -13.08
C MET A 396 -9.12 24.51 -12.70
N VAL A 397 -9.80 24.15 -11.60
CA VAL A 397 -9.99 22.76 -11.17
C VAL A 397 -10.70 21.97 -12.26
N TYR A 398 -11.80 22.48 -12.81
CA TYR A 398 -12.51 21.82 -13.91
C TYR A 398 -11.62 21.59 -15.13
N GLN A 399 -10.89 22.63 -15.58
CA GLN A 399 -10.00 22.52 -16.73
C GLN A 399 -8.90 21.49 -16.48
N HIS A 400 -8.35 21.43 -15.28
CA HIS A 400 -7.33 20.45 -14.91
C HIS A 400 -7.88 19.01 -14.97
N ILE A 401 -9.03 18.77 -14.33
CA ILE A 401 -9.70 17.47 -14.38
C ILE A 401 -10.01 17.09 -15.83
N ARG A 402 -10.56 18.03 -16.61
CA ARG A 402 -10.89 17.80 -18.01
C ARG A 402 -9.65 17.48 -18.86
N TYR A 403 -8.54 18.15 -18.61
CA TYR A 403 -7.28 17.92 -19.34
C TYR A 403 -6.70 16.53 -19.06
N ASN A 404 -6.83 16.05 -17.82
CA ASN A 404 -6.28 14.76 -17.39
C ASN A 404 -7.21 13.57 -17.63
N ARG A 405 -8.43 13.80 -18.15
CA ARG A 405 -9.44 12.75 -18.33
C ARG A 405 -9.89 12.68 -19.79
N GLU A 406 -9.73 11.51 -20.38
CA GLU A 406 -10.33 11.18 -21.67
C GLU A 406 -11.79 10.73 -21.49
N GLY A 407 -12.65 11.01 -22.47
CA GLY A 407 -14.05 10.55 -22.47
C GLY A 407 -15.00 11.48 -21.70
N THR A 408 -16.05 10.90 -21.11
CA THR A 408 -17.07 11.62 -20.35
C THR A 408 -16.66 11.72 -18.87
N LEU A 409 -16.79 12.90 -18.25
CA LEU A 409 -16.47 13.08 -16.83
C LEU A 409 -17.49 12.33 -15.96
N THR A 410 -17.00 11.68 -14.90
CA THR A 410 -17.79 10.77 -14.05
C THR A 410 -18.19 11.43 -12.73
N MET A 411 -19.06 10.77 -11.94
CA MET A 411 -19.44 11.25 -10.61
C MET A 411 -18.22 11.42 -9.69
N HIS A 412 -17.25 10.52 -9.79
CA HIS A 412 -15.96 10.63 -9.12
C HIS A 412 -15.21 11.91 -9.49
N ASP A 413 -15.20 12.28 -10.78
CA ASP A 413 -14.54 13.51 -11.23
C ASP A 413 -15.25 14.77 -10.71
N LEU A 414 -16.57 14.69 -10.45
CA LEU A 414 -17.32 15.78 -9.83
C LEU A 414 -17.00 15.91 -8.33
N TYR A 415 -16.94 14.78 -7.61
CA TYR A 415 -16.50 14.77 -6.21
C TYR A 415 -15.06 15.32 -6.08
N ASP A 416 -14.13 14.86 -6.93
CA ASP A 416 -12.75 15.34 -6.99
C ASP A 416 -12.70 16.85 -7.25
N ALA A 417 -13.50 17.36 -8.19
CA ALA A 417 -13.59 18.80 -8.45
C ALA A 417 -14.05 19.59 -7.22
N MET A 418 -15.11 19.11 -6.55
CA MET A 418 -15.70 19.78 -5.39
C MET A 418 -14.77 19.74 -4.18
N GLU A 419 -14.15 18.59 -3.91
CA GLU A 419 -13.16 18.42 -2.85
C GLU A 419 -11.97 19.34 -3.08
N GLN A 420 -11.42 19.40 -4.29
CA GLN A 420 -10.31 20.30 -4.61
C GLN A 420 -10.68 21.77 -4.39
N CYS A 421 -11.87 22.21 -4.82
CA CYS A 421 -12.32 23.58 -4.56
C CYS A 421 -12.46 23.89 -3.06
N GLN A 422 -13.02 22.95 -2.29
CA GLN A 422 -13.19 23.08 -0.84
C GLN A 422 -11.85 23.08 -0.10
N ILE A 423 -10.92 22.20 -0.48
CA ILE A 423 -9.56 22.18 0.07
C ILE A 423 -8.88 23.52 -0.20
N LEU A 424 -8.99 24.08 -1.40
CA LEU A 424 -8.40 25.39 -1.71
C LEU A 424 -8.98 26.51 -0.84
N ALA A 425 -10.29 26.51 -0.63
CA ALA A 425 -10.96 27.49 0.23
C ALA A 425 -10.59 27.31 1.72
N TYR A 426 -10.58 26.07 2.22
CA TYR A 426 -10.16 25.76 3.58
C TYR A 426 -8.70 26.14 3.81
N MET A 427 -7.84 25.85 2.82
CA MET A 427 -6.46 26.28 2.85
C MET A 427 -6.41 27.80 2.85
N ASP A 428 -7.24 28.53 2.09
CA ASP A 428 -7.22 30.02 2.09
C ASP A 428 -7.28 30.64 3.49
N ASP A 429 -8.05 30.00 4.35
CA ASP A 429 -8.36 30.42 5.70
C ASP A 429 -7.28 30.09 6.77
N LEU A 430 -6.15 29.49 6.40
CA LEU A 430 -5.07 29.09 7.32
C LEU A 430 -3.86 30.04 7.26
N GLU A 431 -3.72 30.93 8.24
CA GLU A 431 -2.69 32.01 8.28
C GLU A 431 -1.22 31.52 8.17
N MET A 432 -0.88 30.32 8.68
CA MET A 432 0.51 29.82 8.70
C MET A 432 0.83 28.77 7.62
N ARG A 433 -0.10 28.59 6.66
CA ARG A 433 -0.08 27.45 5.71
C ARG A 433 1.06 27.45 4.70
N SER A 434 1.44 28.61 4.16
CA SER A 434 2.38 28.67 3.03
C SER A 434 3.68 28.03 3.47
N LYS A 435 4.19 28.44 4.63
CA LYS A 435 5.41 27.92 5.21
C LYS A 435 5.35 26.41 5.48
N TRP A 436 4.23 25.89 5.99
CA TRP A 436 4.09 24.45 6.25
C TRP A 436 4.01 23.64 4.96
N LEU A 437 3.20 24.06 3.99
CA LEU A 437 3.05 23.40 2.69
C LEU A 437 4.31 23.50 1.82
N ASP A 438 5.00 24.64 1.87
CA ASP A 438 6.31 24.88 1.25
C ASP A 438 7.34 23.89 1.78
N ASN A 439 7.41 23.72 3.11
CA ASN A 439 8.31 22.78 3.76
C ASN A 439 8.03 21.30 3.39
N GLN A 440 6.83 20.98 2.91
CA GLN A 440 6.43 19.63 2.49
C GLN A 440 6.48 19.45 0.95
N GLU A 441 6.97 20.44 0.20
CA GLU A 441 6.90 20.51 -1.27
C GLU A 441 5.46 20.34 -1.81
N ALA A 442 4.45 20.58 -0.96
CA ALA A 442 3.06 20.31 -1.26
C ALA A 442 2.47 21.32 -2.26
N LEU A 443 3.06 22.53 -2.36
CA LEU A 443 2.66 23.53 -3.35
C LEU A 443 2.87 23.09 -4.80
N ASN A 444 3.69 22.05 -5.05
CA ASN A 444 3.89 21.50 -6.40
C ASN A 444 2.81 20.46 -6.79
N ARG A 445 1.89 20.12 -5.88
CA ARG A 445 0.88 19.07 -6.07
C ARG A 445 -0.52 19.67 -6.19
N PRO A 446 -1.39 19.12 -7.06
CA PRO A 446 -2.81 19.45 -7.04
C PRO A 446 -3.44 19.17 -5.67
N PRO A 447 -4.42 19.97 -5.22
CA PRO A 447 -4.90 21.20 -5.86
C PRO A 447 -4.04 22.45 -5.58
N LEU A 448 -3.05 22.37 -4.68
CA LEU A 448 -2.31 23.53 -4.18
C LEU A 448 -1.47 24.26 -5.23
N ASN A 449 -1.04 23.55 -6.29
CA ASN A 449 -0.33 24.15 -7.42
C ASN A 449 -1.19 25.07 -8.30
N TYR A 450 -2.50 25.17 -8.05
CA TYR A 450 -3.37 26.08 -8.77
C TYR A 450 -3.13 27.55 -8.40
N PHE A 451 -2.58 27.86 -7.23
CA PHE A 451 -2.28 29.24 -6.83
C PHE A 451 -1.14 29.88 -7.65
N ASP A 452 -0.22 29.09 -8.22
CA ASP A 452 0.87 29.59 -9.09
C ASP A 452 0.42 29.80 -10.55
N MET A 453 -0.80 29.39 -10.91
CA MET A 453 -1.37 29.60 -12.25
C MET A 453 -2.05 30.96 -12.42
N SER A 454 -2.07 31.83 -11.40
CA SER A 454 -2.60 33.20 -11.52
C SER A 454 -1.86 34.07 -12.55
N GLY A 455 -0.68 33.64 -13.02
CA GLY A 455 0.06 34.24 -14.13
C GLY A 455 -0.21 33.66 -15.52
N CYS A 456 -0.98 32.57 -15.63
CA CYS A 456 -1.21 31.82 -16.86
C CYS A 456 -2.67 31.89 -17.33
N PHE A 457 -3.15 33.10 -17.62
CA PHE A 457 -4.28 33.27 -18.55
C PHE A 457 -3.78 32.97 -19.97
N ILE A 458 -3.58 31.69 -20.28
CA ILE A 458 -3.28 31.23 -21.63
C ILE A 458 -4.59 30.81 -22.28
N ASP A 459 -4.90 31.43 -23.42
CA ASP A 459 -5.97 31.06 -24.35
C ASP A 459 -5.99 29.52 -24.56
N PRO A 460 -7.12 28.83 -24.30
CA PRO A 460 -7.24 27.37 -24.40
C PRO A 460 -6.80 26.77 -25.73
N GLU A 461 -6.86 27.53 -26.83
CA GLU A 461 -6.44 27.07 -28.16
C GLU A 461 -4.91 27.07 -28.36
N ASN A 462 -4.16 27.73 -27.46
CA ASN A 462 -2.72 27.94 -27.58
C ASN A 462 -1.89 27.24 -26.48
N MET A 463 -2.47 26.31 -25.71
CA MET A 463 -1.68 25.47 -24.81
C MET A 463 -0.69 24.62 -25.64
N PRO A 464 0.64 24.83 -25.51
CA PRO A 464 1.59 23.98 -26.23
C PRO A 464 1.49 22.56 -25.68
N LYS A 465 1.26 21.57 -26.56
CA LYS A 465 1.26 20.12 -26.25
C LYS A 465 2.61 19.60 -25.69
N LYS A 466 3.55 20.47 -25.34
CA LYS A 466 4.91 20.16 -24.87
C LYS A 466 5.30 21.04 -23.67
N SER A 467 4.59 20.91 -22.56
CA SER A 467 5.09 21.31 -21.24
C SER A 467 5.21 20.13 -20.27
N ALA A 468 5.13 18.89 -20.78
CA ALA A 468 5.49 17.66 -20.05
C ALA A 468 7.00 17.52 -19.73
N SER A 469 7.84 18.52 -20.04
CA SER A 469 9.30 18.46 -19.83
C SER A 469 9.79 19.07 -18.52
N ILE A 470 8.92 19.73 -17.74
CA ILE A 470 9.30 20.23 -16.40
C ILE A 470 8.90 19.21 -15.31
N PHE A 471 7.86 18.40 -15.54
CA PHE A 471 7.44 17.34 -14.61
C PHE A 471 8.31 16.07 -14.65
N ASN A 472 9.07 15.82 -15.72
CA ASN A 472 9.90 14.62 -15.87
C ASN A 472 11.38 14.80 -15.45
N ARG A 473 11.78 15.97 -14.92
CA ARG A 473 13.16 16.20 -14.48
C ARG A 473 13.39 16.12 -12.97
N THR A 474 12.35 15.96 -12.16
CA THR A 474 12.49 15.90 -10.69
C THR A 474 12.32 14.47 -10.13
N PHE A 475 12.03 13.47 -10.96
CA PHE A 475 12.02 12.04 -10.57
C PHE A 475 12.93 11.15 -11.43
N ALA A 476 13.98 11.75 -12.02
CA ALA A 476 15.07 11.01 -12.63
C ALA A 476 16.41 11.61 -12.16
N GLN A 477 16.77 11.33 -10.91
CA GLN A 477 18.15 11.22 -10.43
C GLN A 477 18.21 10.30 -9.22
#